data_AF-A0A6B2X2X5-F1
#
_entry.id   AF-A0A6B2X2X5-F1
#
_cell.length_a   1.000
_cell.length_b   1.000
_cell.length_c   1.000
_cell.angle_alpha   90.00
_cell.angle_beta   90.00
_cell.angle_gamma   90.00
#
_symmetry.space_group_name_H-M   'P 1'
#
loop_
_entity.id
_entity.type
_entity.pdbx_description
1 polymer ?
#
loop_
_entity_poly.entity_id
_entity_poly.type
_entity_poly.pdbx_seq_one_letter_code
_entity_poly.pdbx_strand_id
1 'polypeptide(L)'
;MSATARLRTHADTATALALLGDRELTDLLASGTPAGAGIGGRATLLEVDGVRVFVKRVPLTDVELSPENVRSTANLFAMPAHCHYGIGAIGSPGFGAWRELAVHEMTTGWVRSGRFEGFPLLHHWRVLPDPDQPLPGELADVERAVAYWGGGREHIEALRTASVSLTLFLEYLPHTLHDWFAGRLRTDDADRACALVEQGLEAVTGFLHGQRLTHFDAHFGNILTDGRQLYLADYGLALTPRFRLAPDERDFYDRHRHYDRAYTLSYLVHWLVVDQYGLARDAREEFVRECADGKRPEGIPEAAAALISRHAQVASVVGDFNRRLEQKSRHTPYPTPEALGYSSSTLSA
;
A
#
# COMPACT_ATOMS: atom_id res chain seq x y z
N MET A 1 -4.15 3.95 -22.17
CA MET A 1 -3.73 2.84 -23.08
C MET A 1 -4.84 1.78 -23.10
N SER A 2 -5.07 1.04 -24.20
CA SER A 2 -6.04 -0.07 -24.17
C SER A 2 -5.48 -1.26 -23.39
N ALA A 3 -6.33 -2.14 -22.84
CA ALA A 3 -5.88 -3.33 -22.11
C ALA A 3 -4.95 -4.23 -22.95
N THR A 4 -5.28 -4.45 -24.22
CA THR A 4 -4.43 -5.24 -25.14
C THR A 4 -3.08 -4.57 -25.40
N ALA A 5 -3.04 -3.25 -25.57
CA ALA A 5 -1.78 -2.53 -25.75
C ALA A 5 -0.92 -2.60 -24.49
N ARG A 6 -1.55 -2.43 -23.31
CA ARG A 6 -0.89 -2.54 -22.01
C ARG A 6 -0.23 -3.90 -21.80
N LEU A 7 -0.94 -4.99 -22.10
CA LEU A 7 -0.40 -6.34 -21.96
C LEU A 7 0.72 -6.63 -22.97
N ARG A 8 0.66 -6.06 -24.17
CA ARG A 8 1.73 -6.17 -25.17
C ARG A 8 2.99 -5.43 -24.71
N THR A 9 2.85 -4.17 -24.32
CA THR A 9 3.95 -3.39 -23.73
C THR A 9 4.57 -4.13 -22.56
N HIS A 10 3.74 -4.71 -21.68
CA HIS A 10 4.26 -5.52 -20.59
C HIS A 10 5.06 -6.74 -21.05
N ALA A 11 4.57 -7.49 -22.04
CA ALA A 11 5.28 -8.65 -22.58
C ALA A 11 6.61 -8.27 -23.22
N ASP A 12 6.63 -7.22 -24.05
CA ASP A 12 7.83 -6.75 -24.74
C ASP A 12 8.88 -6.26 -23.73
N THR A 13 8.48 -5.41 -22.77
CA THR A 13 9.37 -4.90 -21.70
C THR A 13 9.86 -6.03 -20.78
N ALA A 14 8.99 -6.99 -20.44
CA ALA A 14 9.38 -8.15 -19.63
C ALA A 14 10.44 -9.01 -20.36
N THR A 15 10.28 -9.23 -21.66
CA THR A 15 11.26 -9.95 -22.48
C THR A 15 12.57 -9.17 -22.57
N ALA A 16 12.55 -7.87 -22.83
CA ALA A 16 13.75 -7.04 -22.89
C ALA A 16 14.55 -7.11 -21.59
N LEU A 17 13.88 -6.95 -20.44
CA LEU A 17 14.52 -7.04 -19.12
C LEU A 17 15.05 -8.45 -18.81
N ALA A 18 14.33 -9.50 -19.20
CA ALA A 18 14.73 -10.89 -18.94
C ALA A 18 15.96 -11.35 -19.74
N LEU A 19 16.27 -10.68 -20.85
CA LEU A 19 17.45 -10.96 -21.68
C LEU A 19 18.74 -10.35 -21.11
N LEU A 20 18.62 -9.42 -20.16
CA LEU A 20 19.77 -8.77 -19.52
C LEU A 20 20.32 -9.61 -18.37
N GLY A 21 21.64 -9.71 -18.29
CA GLY A 21 22.34 -10.27 -17.14
C GLY A 21 22.36 -9.30 -15.95
N ASP A 22 22.76 -9.81 -14.77
CA ASP A 22 22.75 -9.03 -13.53
C ASP A 22 23.63 -7.76 -13.61
N ARG A 23 24.76 -7.83 -14.33
CA ARG A 23 25.62 -6.67 -14.57
C ARG A 23 24.92 -5.61 -15.42
N GLU A 24 24.29 -6.03 -16.52
CA GLU A 24 23.58 -5.12 -17.43
C GLU A 24 22.36 -4.48 -16.72
N LEU A 25 21.64 -5.24 -15.90
CA LEU A 25 20.56 -4.70 -15.06
C LEU A 25 21.09 -3.70 -14.02
N THR A 26 22.25 -3.97 -13.41
CA THR A 26 22.88 -3.04 -12.47
C THR A 26 23.32 -1.75 -13.16
N ASP A 27 23.93 -1.84 -14.32
CA ASP A 27 24.35 -0.68 -15.13
C ASP A 27 23.11 0.14 -15.58
N LEU A 28 22.02 -0.54 -15.98
CA LEU A 28 20.75 0.10 -16.30
C LEU A 28 20.18 0.86 -15.10
N LEU A 29 20.15 0.25 -13.91
CA LEU A 29 19.68 0.90 -12.68
C LEU A 29 20.50 2.14 -12.33
N ALA A 30 21.82 2.08 -12.51
CA ALA A 30 22.71 3.20 -12.24
C ALA A 30 22.49 4.38 -13.20
N SER A 31 21.98 4.13 -14.41
CA SER A 31 21.61 5.17 -15.39
C SER A 31 20.26 5.86 -15.08
N GLY A 32 19.49 5.31 -14.15
CA GLY A 32 18.14 5.77 -13.83
C GLY A 32 18.08 7.07 -13.04
N THR A 33 16.90 7.69 -13.04
CA THR A 33 16.62 8.88 -12.23
C THR A 33 16.03 8.48 -10.88
N PRO A 34 16.63 8.87 -9.74
CA PRO A 34 16.04 8.64 -8.42
C PRO A 34 14.64 9.25 -8.29
N ALA A 35 13.69 8.51 -7.72
CA ALA A 35 12.28 8.89 -7.66
C ALA A 35 11.66 8.85 -6.25
N GLY A 36 12.43 8.43 -5.23
CA GLY A 36 11.99 8.41 -3.83
C GLY A 36 12.73 7.37 -3.01
N ALA A 37 12.61 7.46 -1.69
CA ALA A 37 13.12 6.48 -0.73
C ALA A 37 12.25 6.48 0.54
N GLY A 38 12.05 5.30 1.13
CA GLY A 38 11.33 5.11 2.39
C GLY A 38 11.54 3.70 2.93
N ILE A 39 10.73 3.29 3.91
CA ILE A 39 10.86 1.95 4.55
C ILE A 39 10.65 0.81 3.55
N GLY A 40 9.70 0.97 2.63
CA GLY A 40 9.48 0.01 1.55
C GLY A 40 10.63 -0.08 0.53
N GLY A 41 11.65 0.76 0.64
CA GLY A 41 12.82 0.73 -0.23
C GLY A 41 13.01 2.00 -1.06
N ARG A 42 13.83 1.89 -2.11
CA ARG A 42 14.20 3.02 -2.99
C ARG A 42 13.56 2.88 -4.35
N ALA A 43 13.14 4.01 -4.91
CA ALA A 43 12.54 4.09 -6.22
C ALA A 43 13.49 4.74 -7.24
N THR A 44 13.58 4.13 -8.42
CA THR A 44 14.31 4.66 -9.58
C THR A 44 13.40 4.60 -10.81
N LEU A 45 13.38 5.66 -11.61
CA LEU A 45 12.73 5.66 -12.93
C LEU A 45 13.74 5.31 -14.01
N LEU A 46 13.36 4.38 -14.88
CA LEU A 46 14.13 3.92 -16.02
C LEU A 46 13.35 4.09 -17.32
N GLU A 47 14.07 3.99 -18.43
CA GLU A 47 13.50 3.78 -19.75
C GLU A 47 14.05 2.46 -20.33
N VAL A 48 13.17 1.60 -20.82
CA VAL A 48 13.49 0.33 -21.48
C VAL A 48 12.77 0.32 -22.82
N ASP A 49 13.52 0.39 -23.92
CA ASP A 49 12.97 0.45 -25.29
C ASP A 49 11.87 1.52 -25.46
N GLY A 50 12.07 2.71 -24.90
CA GLY A 50 11.12 3.83 -24.94
C GLY A 50 9.94 3.72 -23.96
N VAL A 51 9.91 2.68 -23.12
CA VAL A 51 8.88 2.48 -22.08
C VAL A 51 9.43 2.93 -20.73
N ARG A 52 8.71 3.82 -20.06
CA ARG A 52 9.02 4.18 -18.68
C ARG A 52 8.73 3.04 -17.72
N VAL A 53 9.70 2.71 -16.87
CA VAL A 53 9.61 1.65 -15.87
C VAL A 53 9.89 2.25 -14.50
N PHE A 54 9.03 1.94 -13.53
CA PHE A 54 9.24 2.26 -12.13
C PHE A 54 9.96 1.10 -11.46
N VAL A 55 11.12 1.33 -10.86
CA VAL A 55 11.88 0.29 -10.18
C VAL A 55 11.87 0.51 -8.69
N LYS A 56 11.36 -0.46 -7.94
CA LYS A 56 11.44 -0.51 -6.49
C LYS A 56 12.56 -1.47 -6.08
N ARG A 57 13.47 -1.02 -5.23
CA ARG A 57 14.52 -1.84 -4.62
C ARG A 57 14.21 -2.03 -3.15
N VAL A 58 13.86 -3.26 -2.79
CA VAL A 58 13.51 -3.66 -1.42
C VAL A 58 14.74 -4.37 -0.82
N PRO A 59 15.27 -3.91 0.33
CA PRO A 59 16.35 -4.60 1.02
C PRO A 59 16.03 -6.08 1.22
N LEU A 60 17.01 -6.95 0.95
CA LEU A 60 16.87 -8.38 1.16
C LEU A 60 17.96 -8.84 2.12
N THR A 61 17.54 -9.35 3.28
CA THR A 61 18.44 -9.71 4.38
C THR A 61 19.17 -11.02 4.13
N ASP A 62 20.29 -11.25 4.83
CA ASP A 62 21.02 -12.53 4.76
C ASP A 62 20.15 -13.73 5.19
N VAL A 63 19.22 -13.52 6.13
CA VAL A 63 18.24 -14.52 6.56
C VAL A 63 17.31 -14.89 5.41
N GLU A 64 16.80 -13.91 4.67
CA GLU A 64 15.92 -14.12 3.51
C GLU A 64 16.66 -14.70 2.29
N LEU A 65 17.97 -14.49 2.20
CA LEU A 65 18.84 -15.05 1.15
C LEU A 65 19.21 -16.52 1.38
N SER A 66 19.09 -17.01 2.61
CA SER A 66 19.43 -18.40 2.92
C SER A 66 18.65 -19.36 2.00
N PRO A 67 19.27 -20.43 1.45
CA PRO A 67 18.64 -21.28 0.44
C PRO A 67 17.25 -21.81 0.80
N GLU A 68 16.99 -22.10 2.07
CA GLU A 68 15.70 -22.56 2.59
C GLU A 68 14.62 -21.46 2.68
N ASN A 69 15.02 -20.19 2.63
CA ASN A 69 14.16 -19.02 2.81
C ASN A 69 13.88 -18.26 1.51
N VAL A 70 14.58 -18.60 0.42
CA VAL A 70 14.32 -18.00 -0.91
C VAL A 70 12.85 -18.18 -1.29
N ARG A 71 12.16 -17.06 -1.52
CA ARG A 71 10.72 -16.98 -1.82
C ARG A 71 9.80 -17.48 -0.69
N SER A 72 10.32 -17.61 0.52
CA SER A 72 9.51 -17.95 1.69
C SER A 72 8.57 -16.81 2.04
N THR A 73 7.30 -17.13 2.28
CA THR A 73 6.30 -16.18 2.80
C THR A 73 6.12 -16.31 4.31
N ALA A 74 7.01 -17.03 5.00
CA ALA A 74 7.01 -17.15 6.44
C ALA A 74 7.42 -15.84 7.12
N ASN A 75 6.96 -15.64 8.35
CA ASN A 75 7.44 -14.57 9.22
C ASN A 75 8.79 -14.99 9.83
N LEU A 76 9.87 -14.73 9.10
CA LEU A 76 11.22 -15.22 9.45
C LEU A 76 11.80 -14.58 10.71
N PHE A 77 11.32 -13.39 11.06
CA PHE A 77 11.81 -12.59 12.20
C PHE A 77 10.85 -12.56 13.38
N ALA A 78 9.82 -13.43 13.39
CA ALA A 78 8.77 -13.45 14.42
C ALA A 78 8.17 -12.05 14.70
N MET A 79 7.98 -11.26 13.64
CA MET A 79 7.43 -9.92 13.70
C MET A 79 6.03 -9.94 14.30
N PRO A 80 5.70 -9.05 15.26
CA PRO A 80 4.34 -8.97 15.79
C PRO A 80 3.33 -8.64 14.69
N ALA A 81 2.20 -9.34 14.63
CA ALA A 81 1.23 -9.22 13.54
C ALA A 81 0.70 -7.78 13.31
N HIS A 82 0.60 -6.95 14.35
CA HIS A 82 0.20 -5.54 14.22
C HIS A 82 1.24 -4.67 13.48
N CYS A 83 2.43 -5.18 13.21
CA CYS A 83 3.39 -4.53 12.30
C CYS A 83 2.90 -4.54 10.85
N HIS A 84 1.80 -5.23 10.51
CA HIS A 84 1.18 -5.11 9.20
C HIS A 84 0.53 -3.74 8.98
N TYR A 85 0.20 -3.00 10.04
CA TYR A 85 -0.43 -1.70 9.86
C TYR A 85 0.51 -0.69 9.19
N GLY A 86 0.05 -0.09 8.10
CA GLY A 86 0.68 1.07 7.46
C GLY A 86 0.49 2.39 8.21
N ILE A 87 -0.05 2.33 9.43
CA ILE A 87 -0.32 3.48 10.29
C ILE A 87 0.50 3.43 11.56
N GLY A 88 0.97 4.61 12.00
CA GLY A 88 1.74 4.76 13.22
C GLY A 88 2.61 6.01 13.19
N ALA A 89 3.16 6.34 14.35
CA ALA A 89 4.13 7.41 14.53
C ALA A 89 5.54 6.99 14.10
N ILE A 90 5.79 5.68 14.00
CA ILE A 90 7.00 5.07 13.47
C ILE A 90 6.53 4.01 12.49
N GLY A 91 7.07 3.99 11.28
CA GLY A 91 6.71 2.98 10.30
C GLY A 91 7.19 1.58 10.74
N SER A 92 6.46 0.56 10.30
CA SER A 92 6.77 -0.83 10.60
C SER A 92 8.03 -1.28 9.85
N PRO A 93 8.89 -2.11 10.44
CA PRO A 93 10.03 -2.69 9.71
C PRO A 93 9.62 -3.77 8.70
N GLY A 94 8.33 -4.14 8.60
CA GLY A 94 7.82 -5.10 7.62
C GLY A 94 8.09 -6.57 7.98
N PHE A 95 7.77 -7.49 7.06
CA PHE A 95 7.83 -8.95 7.28
C PHE A 95 8.72 -9.73 6.30
N GLY A 96 9.12 -9.11 5.19
CA GLY A 96 10.07 -9.67 4.23
C GLY A 96 9.72 -9.39 2.77
N ALA A 97 10.75 -9.16 1.96
CA ALA A 97 10.63 -8.75 0.56
C ALA A 97 9.98 -9.82 -0.33
N TRP A 98 10.14 -11.10 0.03
CA TRP A 98 9.52 -12.21 -0.70
C TRP A 98 7.98 -12.21 -0.63
N ARG A 99 7.38 -11.67 0.44
CA ARG A 99 5.92 -11.49 0.52
C ARG A 99 5.44 -10.47 -0.50
N GLU A 100 6.15 -9.34 -0.62
CA GLU A 100 5.83 -8.30 -1.60
C GLU A 100 5.92 -8.84 -3.03
N LEU A 101 6.99 -9.60 -3.35
CA LEU A 101 7.11 -10.27 -4.65
C LEU A 101 5.91 -11.19 -4.94
N ALA A 102 5.55 -12.04 -3.97
CA ALA A 102 4.46 -12.99 -4.14
C ALA A 102 3.13 -12.26 -4.46
N VAL A 103 2.88 -11.11 -3.83
CA VAL A 103 1.69 -10.30 -4.15
C VAL A 103 1.80 -9.67 -5.53
N HIS A 104 2.95 -9.13 -5.92
CA HIS A 104 3.14 -8.61 -7.28
C HIS A 104 2.91 -9.68 -8.36
N GLU A 105 3.35 -10.92 -8.13
CA GLU A 105 3.10 -12.05 -9.03
C GLU A 105 1.59 -12.39 -9.08
N MET A 106 0.92 -12.41 -7.94
CA MET A 106 -0.54 -12.63 -7.86
C MET A 106 -1.31 -11.55 -8.63
N THR A 107 -1.02 -10.27 -8.39
CA THR A 107 -1.74 -9.14 -9.00
C THR A 107 -1.46 -9.05 -10.50
N THR A 108 -0.21 -9.23 -10.92
CA THR A 108 0.16 -9.34 -12.35
C THR A 108 -0.58 -10.49 -13.03
N GLY A 109 -0.70 -11.64 -12.36
CA GLY A 109 -1.48 -12.78 -12.86
C GLY A 109 -2.97 -12.45 -13.05
N TRP A 110 -3.58 -11.68 -12.14
CA TRP A 110 -4.97 -11.24 -12.26
C TRP A 110 -5.20 -10.26 -13.41
N VAL A 111 -4.27 -9.33 -13.61
CA VAL A 111 -4.33 -8.40 -14.76
C VAL A 111 -4.18 -9.16 -16.07
N ARG A 112 -3.18 -10.05 -16.18
CA ARG A 112 -2.92 -10.84 -17.40
C ARG A 112 -4.04 -11.79 -17.79
N SER A 113 -4.78 -12.30 -16.80
CA SER A 113 -5.94 -13.17 -17.01
C SER A 113 -7.25 -12.41 -17.21
N GLY A 114 -7.23 -11.06 -17.21
CA GLY A 114 -8.42 -10.23 -17.37
C GLY A 114 -9.37 -10.27 -16.17
N ARG A 115 -8.92 -10.73 -15.01
CA ARG A 115 -9.75 -10.84 -13.81
C ARG A 115 -9.97 -9.50 -13.12
N PHE A 116 -8.95 -8.66 -13.09
CA PHE A 116 -9.02 -7.30 -12.56
C PHE A 116 -7.82 -6.47 -13.04
N GLU A 117 -8.06 -5.26 -13.53
CA GLU A 117 -7.01 -4.44 -14.18
C GLU A 117 -6.33 -3.44 -13.23
N GLY A 118 -6.88 -3.20 -12.04
CA GLY A 118 -6.50 -2.13 -11.11
C GLY A 118 -5.23 -2.40 -10.28
N PHE A 119 -4.21 -3.01 -10.89
CA PHE A 119 -2.89 -3.22 -10.30
C PHE A 119 -1.81 -2.95 -11.35
N PRO A 120 -0.69 -2.26 -11.03
CA PRO A 120 0.45 -2.14 -11.94
C PRO A 120 1.05 -3.52 -12.27
N LEU A 121 1.57 -3.69 -13.48
CA LEU A 121 2.21 -4.94 -13.91
C LEU A 121 3.66 -5.04 -13.44
N LEU A 122 4.06 -6.17 -12.86
CA LEU A 122 5.47 -6.51 -12.64
C LEU A 122 6.09 -7.03 -13.94
N HIS A 123 6.89 -6.21 -14.61
CA HIS A 123 7.59 -6.58 -15.84
C HIS A 123 8.70 -7.60 -15.58
N HIS A 124 9.51 -7.39 -14.54
CA HIS A 124 10.60 -8.28 -14.18
C HIS A 124 10.98 -8.13 -12.71
N TRP A 125 11.73 -9.08 -12.17
CA TRP A 125 12.36 -8.92 -10.87
C TRP A 125 13.71 -9.66 -10.85
N ARG A 126 14.64 -9.15 -10.04
CA ARG A 126 15.98 -9.74 -9.87
C ARG A 126 16.54 -9.43 -8.49
N VAL A 127 17.32 -10.33 -7.91
CA VAL A 127 18.15 -10.03 -6.74
C VAL A 127 19.46 -9.44 -7.26
N LEU A 128 19.79 -8.21 -6.87
CA LEU A 128 20.96 -7.49 -7.37
C LEU A 128 21.80 -6.93 -6.21
N PRO A 129 23.13 -6.80 -6.38
CA PRO A 129 23.99 -6.11 -5.43
C PRO A 129 23.51 -4.68 -5.19
N ASP A 130 23.48 -4.29 -3.93
CA ASP A 130 23.09 -2.95 -3.52
C ASP A 130 23.74 -2.62 -2.16
N PRO A 131 25.06 -2.38 -2.10
CA PRO A 131 25.80 -2.32 -0.83
C PRO A 131 25.50 -1.06 0.00
N ASP A 132 25.01 0.01 -0.62
CA ASP A 132 24.75 1.29 0.05
C ASP A 132 23.27 1.40 0.44
N GLN A 133 22.90 0.69 1.50
CA GLN A 133 21.53 0.63 2.05
C GLN A 133 21.48 1.15 3.49
N PRO A 134 21.55 2.48 3.73
CA PRO A 134 21.31 2.99 5.06
C PRO A 134 19.88 2.67 5.50
N LEU A 135 19.70 2.46 6.81
CA LEU A 135 18.36 2.32 7.36
C LEU A 135 17.51 3.56 7.01
N PRO A 136 16.22 3.37 6.68
CA PRO A 136 15.26 4.45 6.57
C PRO A 136 15.26 5.30 7.85
N GLY A 137 15.00 6.60 7.71
CA GLY A 137 15.03 7.53 8.84
C GLY A 137 14.10 7.13 9.98
N GLU A 138 12.94 6.53 9.67
CA GLU A 138 12.01 6.04 10.68
C GLU A 138 12.56 4.87 11.51
N LEU A 139 13.50 4.10 10.96
CA LEU A 139 14.11 2.93 11.61
C LEU A 139 15.53 3.20 12.12
N ALA A 140 16.05 4.42 11.93
CA ALA A 140 17.39 4.79 12.37
C ALA A 140 17.55 4.69 13.90
N ASP A 141 16.51 5.04 14.65
CA ASP A 141 16.44 4.83 16.11
C ASP A 141 15.78 3.47 16.41
N VAL A 142 16.63 2.43 16.44
CA VAL A 142 16.20 1.03 16.63
C VAL A 142 15.52 0.83 17.98
N GLU A 143 16.05 1.42 19.04
CA GLU A 143 15.47 1.28 20.39
C GLU A 143 14.05 1.84 20.43
N ARG A 144 13.85 3.03 19.85
CA ARG A 144 12.55 3.65 19.78
C ARG A 144 11.58 2.85 18.91
N ALA A 145 12.02 2.33 17.77
CA ALA A 145 11.19 1.50 16.90
C ALA A 145 10.77 0.19 17.58
N VAL A 146 11.70 -0.49 18.26
CA VAL A 146 11.42 -1.73 18.99
C VAL A 146 10.49 -1.48 20.17
N ALA A 147 10.69 -0.40 20.92
CA ALA A 147 9.80 -0.03 22.02
C ALA A 147 8.38 0.29 21.52
N TYR A 148 8.26 0.94 20.35
CA TYR A 148 6.97 1.30 19.76
C TYR A 148 6.20 0.09 19.25
N TRP A 149 6.87 -0.80 18.53
CA TRP A 149 6.25 -1.97 17.90
C TRP A 149 6.22 -3.21 18.80
N GLY A 150 6.98 -3.22 19.90
CA GLY A 150 7.06 -4.37 20.81
C GLY A 150 7.83 -5.56 20.23
N GLY A 151 8.71 -5.32 19.24
CA GLY A 151 9.46 -6.36 18.54
C GLY A 151 10.22 -5.82 17.33
N GLY A 152 10.86 -6.71 16.56
CA GLY A 152 11.48 -6.40 15.26
C GLY A 152 12.93 -5.94 15.29
N ARG A 153 13.62 -6.02 16.45
CA ARG A 153 15.05 -5.68 16.55
C ARG A 153 15.88 -6.47 15.53
N GLU A 154 15.72 -7.78 15.51
CA GLU A 154 16.49 -8.67 14.62
C GLU A 154 16.27 -8.31 13.15
N HIS A 155 15.02 -8.00 12.78
CA HIS A 155 14.72 -7.58 11.41
C HIS A 155 15.38 -6.25 11.07
N ILE A 156 15.26 -5.23 11.94
CA ILE A 156 15.86 -3.90 11.70
C ILE A 156 17.39 -4.00 11.58
N GLU A 157 18.05 -4.78 12.45
CA GLU A 157 19.50 -4.97 12.37
C GLU A 157 19.91 -5.77 11.14
N ALA A 158 19.10 -6.75 10.71
CA ALA A 158 19.35 -7.47 9.47
C ALA A 158 19.18 -6.58 8.22
N LEU A 159 18.22 -5.66 8.22
CA LEU A 159 18.04 -4.66 7.17
C LEU A 159 19.24 -3.72 7.08
N ARG A 160 19.84 -3.35 8.21
CA ARG A 160 21.02 -2.47 8.27
C ARG A 160 22.24 -3.05 7.57
N THR A 161 22.38 -4.37 7.59
CA THR A 161 23.54 -5.08 7.00
C THR A 161 23.24 -5.66 5.63
N ALA A 162 22.03 -5.47 5.10
CA ALA A 162 21.64 -5.96 3.78
C ALA A 162 22.55 -5.36 2.70
N SER A 163 23.16 -6.22 1.89
CA SER A 163 24.08 -5.84 0.81
C SER A 163 23.51 -6.08 -0.59
N VAL A 164 22.28 -6.59 -0.65
CA VAL A 164 21.54 -6.87 -1.88
C VAL A 164 20.10 -6.39 -1.73
N SER A 165 19.44 -6.18 -2.86
CA SER A 165 18.02 -5.82 -2.90
C SER A 165 17.27 -6.74 -3.86
N LEU A 166 16.04 -7.07 -3.47
CA LEU A 166 15.05 -7.52 -4.42
C LEU A 166 14.61 -6.31 -5.26
N THR A 167 14.99 -6.33 -6.53
CA THR A 167 14.69 -5.28 -7.49
C THR A 167 13.45 -5.66 -8.30
N LEU A 168 12.40 -4.84 -8.19
CA LEU A 168 11.11 -5.02 -8.84
C LEU A 168 10.96 -3.99 -9.95
N PHE A 169 10.87 -4.44 -11.20
CA PHE A 169 10.65 -3.59 -12.38
C PHE A 169 9.15 -3.56 -12.68
N LEU A 170 8.51 -2.43 -12.37
CA LEU A 170 7.07 -2.24 -12.36
C LEU A 170 6.63 -1.29 -13.47
N GLU A 171 5.39 -1.46 -13.91
CA GLU A 171 4.72 -0.50 -14.78
C GLU A 171 4.70 0.89 -14.15
N TYR A 172 5.10 1.90 -14.93
CA TYR A 172 5.03 3.28 -14.52
C TYR A 172 3.62 3.86 -14.72
N LEU A 173 3.05 4.42 -13.66
CA LEU A 173 1.81 5.20 -13.71
C LEU A 173 2.12 6.66 -13.37
N PRO A 174 1.49 7.63 -14.07
CA PRO A 174 1.93 9.02 -14.06
C PRO A 174 1.59 9.77 -12.77
N HIS A 175 0.56 9.34 -12.03
CA HIS A 175 0.08 10.08 -10.87
C HIS A 175 -0.19 9.16 -9.69
N THR A 176 0.16 9.64 -8.49
CA THR A 176 -0.48 9.18 -7.27
C THR A 176 -1.92 9.69 -7.25
N LEU A 177 -2.81 8.97 -6.57
CA LEU A 177 -4.17 9.42 -6.34
C LEU A 177 -4.18 10.71 -5.51
N HIS A 178 -3.23 10.87 -4.59
CA HIS A 178 -3.08 12.06 -3.75
C HIS A 178 -2.96 13.33 -4.61
N ASP A 179 -1.97 13.35 -5.52
CA ASP A 179 -1.68 14.54 -6.33
C ASP A 179 -2.77 14.75 -7.40
N TRP A 180 -3.21 13.66 -8.04
CA TRP A 180 -4.24 13.74 -9.07
C TRP A 180 -5.57 14.26 -8.51
N PHE A 181 -6.00 13.76 -7.36
CA PHE A 181 -7.30 14.14 -6.80
C PHE A 181 -7.30 15.58 -6.28
N ALA A 182 -6.22 16.02 -5.61
CA ALA A 182 -6.05 17.41 -5.18
C ALA A 182 -6.13 18.41 -6.35
N GLY A 183 -5.54 18.05 -7.50
CA GLY A 183 -5.63 18.86 -8.70
C GLY A 183 -7.05 18.90 -9.28
N ARG A 184 -7.76 17.77 -9.30
CA ARG A 184 -9.11 17.66 -9.89
C ARG A 184 -10.21 18.32 -9.07
N LEU A 185 -10.07 18.38 -7.75
CA LEU A 185 -11.04 19.07 -6.90
C LEU A 185 -11.06 20.59 -7.10
N ARG A 186 -10.05 21.15 -7.80
CA ARG A 186 -9.92 22.58 -8.10
C ARG A 186 -10.38 22.92 -9.52
N THR A 187 -11.01 21.98 -10.22
CA THR A 187 -11.53 22.17 -11.58
C THR A 187 -13.02 21.81 -11.65
N ASP A 188 -13.66 22.11 -12.77
CA ASP A 188 -15.08 21.76 -13.02
C ASP A 188 -15.33 20.23 -13.12
N ASP A 189 -14.27 19.42 -13.05
CA ASP A 189 -14.34 17.94 -13.09
C ASP A 189 -14.43 17.31 -11.68
N ALA A 190 -14.52 18.12 -10.61
CA ALA A 190 -14.48 17.65 -9.23
C ALA A 190 -15.48 16.50 -8.95
N ASP A 191 -16.72 16.63 -9.42
CA ASP A 191 -17.77 15.62 -9.22
C ASP A 191 -17.44 14.29 -9.91
N ARG A 192 -16.90 14.35 -11.13
CA ARG A 192 -16.46 13.16 -11.87
C ARG A 192 -15.28 12.50 -11.19
N ALA A 193 -14.34 13.29 -10.65
CA ALA A 193 -13.21 12.77 -9.90
C ALA A 193 -13.66 12.08 -8.62
N CYS A 194 -14.56 12.69 -7.84
CA CYS A 194 -15.17 12.09 -6.64
C CYS A 194 -15.82 10.74 -6.96
N ALA A 195 -16.61 10.66 -8.04
CA ALA A 195 -17.24 9.41 -8.46
C ALA A 195 -16.21 8.34 -8.87
N LEU A 196 -15.16 8.71 -9.62
CA LEU A 196 -14.08 7.80 -10.01
C LEU A 196 -13.36 7.23 -8.78
N VAL A 197 -13.05 8.08 -7.81
CA VAL A 197 -12.32 7.69 -6.61
C VAL A 197 -13.15 6.71 -5.79
N GLU A 198 -14.40 7.05 -5.46
CA GLU A 198 -15.25 6.17 -4.67
C GLU A 198 -15.44 4.81 -5.33
N GLN A 199 -15.83 4.79 -6.61
CA GLN A 199 -16.03 3.53 -7.35
C GLN A 199 -14.75 2.72 -7.47
N GLY A 200 -13.61 3.37 -7.70
CA GLY A 200 -12.32 2.71 -7.79
C GLY A 200 -11.88 2.08 -6.46
N LEU A 201 -12.08 2.78 -5.34
CA LEU A 201 -11.78 2.28 -4.00
C LEU A 201 -12.67 1.08 -3.66
N GLU A 202 -13.96 1.15 -3.96
CA GLU A 202 -14.89 0.03 -3.77
C GLU A 202 -14.51 -1.17 -4.63
N ALA A 203 -14.19 -0.95 -5.91
CA ALA A 203 -13.81 -2.01 -6.83
C ALA A 203 -12.53 -2.74 -6.39
N VAL A 204 -11.46 -2.00 -6.06
CA VAL A 204 -10.18 -2.62 -5.68
C VAL A 204 -10.26 -3.33 -4.33
N THR A 205 -10.89 -2.73 -3.32
CA THR A 205 -11.00 -3.34 -1.99
C THR A 205 -11.97 -4.52 -2.00
N GLY A 206 -13.06 -4.45 -2.77
CA GLY A 206 -13.97 -5.58 -2.98
C GLY A 206 -13.29 -6.75 -3.69
N PHE A 207 -12.49 -6.48 -4.72
CA PHE A 207 -11.74 -7.53 -5.42
C PHE A 207 -10.71 -8.21 -4.50
N LEU A 208 -9.94 -7.42 -3.74
CA LEU A 208 -8.96 -7.94 -2.78
C LEU A 208 -9.62 -8.80 -1.69
N HIS A 209 -10.74 -8.35 -1.14
CA HIS A 209 -11.54 -9.10 -0.18
C HIS A 209 -11.93 -10.47 -0.74
N GLY A 210 -12.51 -10.51 -1.95
CA GLY A 210 -12.87 -11.76 -2.63
C GLY A 210 -11.67 -12.66 -2.97
N GLN A 211 -10.47 -12.11 -3.09
CA GLN A 211 -9.23 -12.88 -3.25
C GLN A 211 -8.57 -13.29 -1.93
N ARG A 212 -9.14 -12.91 -0.78
CA ARG A 212 -8.58 -13.12 0.55
C ARG A 212 -7.17 -12.52 0.66
N LEU A 213 -7.01 -11.28 0.20
CA LEU A 213 -5.77 -10.51 0.32
C LEU A 213 -6.11 -9.18 1.02
N THR A 214 -5.37 -8.83 2.07
CA THR A 214 -5.47 -7.54 2.74
C THR A 214 -4.16 -6.77 2.54
N HIS A 215 -4.24 -5.53 2.10
CA HIS A 215 -3.13 -4.66 1.75
C HIS A 215 -2.50 -3.98 2.98
N PHE A 216 -3.33 -3.56 3.93
CA PHE A 216 -2.98 -2.83 5.16
C PHE A 216 -2.39 -1.41 5.00
N ASP A 217 -2.03 -1.01 3.79
CA ASP A 217 -1.44 0.33 3.54
C ASP A 217 -1.98 1.05 2.29
N ALA A 218 -3.28 0.94 2.04
CA ALA A 218 -3.92 1.48 0.83
C ALA A 218 -4.23 3.00 0.93
N HIS A 219 -3.21 3.81 1.26
CA HIS A 219 -3.35 5.28 1.25
C HIS A 219 -3.16 5.86 -0.15
N PHE A 220 -3.53 7.14 -0.36
CA PHE A 220 -3.53 7.77 -1.69
C PHE A 220 -2.15 7.96 -2.34
N GLY A 221 -1.06 7.68 -1.62
CA GLY A 221 0.29 7.60 -2.19
C GLY A 221 0.59 6.25 -2.83
N ASN A 222 0.02 5.16 -2.29
CA ASN A 222 0.15 3.81 -2.81
C ASN A 222 -0.94 3.46 -3.84
N ILE A 223 -1.97 4.31 -3.95
CA ILE A 223 -2.95 4.22 -5.03
C ILE A 223 -2.51 5.17 -6.15
N LEU A 224 -2.37 4.64 -7.35
CA LEU A 224 -1.96 5.36 -8.55
C LEU A 224 -3.14 5.52 -9.51
N THR A 225 -3.04 6.43 -10.46
CA THR A 225 -4.07 6.63 -11.49
C THR A 225 -3.51 7.19 -12.79
N ASP A 226 -4.16 6.83 -13.90
CA ASP A 226 -3.99 7.48 -15.21
C ASP A 226 -5.11 8.50 -15.50
N GLY A 227 -5.94 8.80 -14.49
CA GLY A 227 -7.14 9.63 -14.58
C GLY A 227 -8.38 8.92 -15.11
N ARG A 228 -8.29 7.62 -15.43
CA ARG A 228 -9.41 6.80 -15.92
C ARG A 228 -9.78 5.68 -14.98
N GLN A 229 -8.83 5.16 -14.21
CA GLN A 229 -9.05 4.16 -13.16
C GLN A 229 -7.98 4.24 -12.07
N LEU A 230 -8.19 3.50 -10.98
CA LEU A 230 -7.24 3.38 -9.88
C LEU A 230 -6.40 2.11 -10.02
N TYR A 231 -5.15 2.19 -9.58
CA TYR A 231 -4.20 1.09 -9.51
C TYR A 231 -3.58 1.03 -8.12
N LEU A 232 -3.80 -0.06 -7.39
CA LEU A 232 -3.18 -0.21 -6.07
C LEU A 232 -1.78 -0.83 -6.20
N ALA A 233 -0.78 -0.20 -5.59
CA ALA A 233 0.61 -0.59 -5.59
C ALA A 233 1.16 -0.70 -4.15
N ASP A 234 2.42 -1.12 -4.04
CA ASP A 234 3.17 -1.30 -2.78
C ASP A 234 2.59 -2.34 -1.82
N TYR A 235 3.07 -3.57 -1.92
CA TYR A 235 2.53 -4.69 -1.15
C TYR A 235 3.40 -5.11 0.04
N GLY A 236 4.30 -4.23 0.52
CA GLY A 236 5.25 -4.54 1.59
C GLY A 236 4.60 -4.98 2.90
N LEU A 237 3.34 -4.59 3.12
CA LEU A 237 2.57 -4.88 4.34
C LEU A 237 1.40 -5.84 4.10
N ALA A 238 1.25 -6.38 2.90
CA ALA A 238 0.13 -7.22 2.53
C ALA A 238 0.15 -8.58 3.27
N LEU A 239 -1.04 -9.12 3.52
CA LEU A 239 -1.27 -10.37 4.23
C LEU A 239 -2.36 -11.20 3.55
N THR A 240 -2.10 -12.49 3.38
CA THR A 240 -3.07 -13.45 2.87
C THR A 240 -2.89 -14.81 3.54
N PRO A 241 -3.98 -15.56 3.81
CA PRO A 241 -3.92 -16.94 4.31
C PRO A 241 -3.26 -17.92 3.34
N ARG A 242 -2.96 -17.51 2.10
CA ARG A 242 -2.16 -18.28 1.13
C ARG A 242 -0.66 -18.29 1.47
N PHE A 243 -0.20 -17.39 2.33
CA PHE A 243 1.17 -17.39 2.85
C PHE A 243 1.39 -18.47 3.91
N ARG A 244 2.66 -18.75 4.20
CA ARG A 244 3.05 -19.57 5.35
C ARG A 244 2.94 -18.77 6.65
N LEU A 245 1.72 -18.61 7.16
CA LEU A 245 1.44 -17.81 8.35
C LEU A 245 1.73 -18.55 9.66
N ALA A 246 2.21 -17.82 10.66
CA ALA A 246 2.14 -18.24 12.06
C ALA A 246 0.67 -18.19 12.56
N PRO A 247 0.32 -18.88 13.67
CA PRO A 247 -1.05 -18.89 14.19
C PRO A 247 -1.60 -17.49 14.51
N ASP A 248 -0.78 -16.64 15.14
CA ASP A 248 -1.12 -15.26 15.48
C ASP A 248 -1.36 -14.38 14.25
N GLU A 249 -0.60 -14.59 13.16
CA GLU A 249 -0.84 -13.92 11.87
C GLU A 249 -2.18 -14.33 11.24
N ARG A 250 -2.60 -15.60 11.40
CA ARG A 250 -3.92 -16.06 10.92
C ARG A 250 -5.04 -15.42 11.71
N ASP A 251 -4.94 -15.42 13.04
CA ASP A 251 -5.91 -14.77 13.91
C ASP A 251 -5.96 -13.26 13.67
N PHE A 252 -4.82 -12.65 13.33
CA PHE A 252 -4.78 -11.26 12.89
C PHE A 252 -5.51 -11.10 11.55
N TYR A 253 -5.17 -11.86 10.52
CA TYR A 253 -5.87 -11.79 9.23
C TYR A 253 -7.40 -11.93 9.37
N ASP A 254 -7.86 -12.91 10.16
CA ASP A 254 -9.29 -13.19 10.32
C ASP A 254 -10.07 -12.04 10.95
N ARG A 255 -9.44 -11.28 11.85
CA ARG A 255 -10.02 -10.06 12.44
C ARG A 255 -10.02 -8.86 11.49
N HIS A 256 -9.18 -8.86 10.45
CA HIS A 256 -8.92 -7.70 9.59
C HIS A 256 -9.38 -7.90 8.14
N ARG A 257 -10.24 -8.87 7.87
CA ARG A 257 -10.72 -9.18 6.50
C ARG A 257 -11.36 -8.00 5.77
N HIS A 258 -11.87 -7.01 6.51
CA HIS A 258 -12.51 -5.80 5.97
C HIS A 258 -11.66 -4.54 6.16
N TYR A 259 -10.39 -4.68 6.56
CA TYR A 259 -9.52 -3.57 6.91
C TYR A 259 -9.39 -2.57 5.76
N ASP A 260 -9.00 -3.01 4.57
CA ASP A 260 -8.71 -2.10 3.46
C ASP A 260 -9.93 -1.26 3.06
N ARG A 261 -11.14 -1.86 3.06
CA ARG A 261 -12.37 -1.12 2.74
C ARG A 261 -12.65 -0.04 3.80
N ALA A 262 -12.59 -0.39 5.08
CA ALA A 262 -12.81 0.58 6.14
C ALA A 262 -11.73 1.67 6.16
N TYR A 263 -10.47 1.27 5.96
CA TYR A 263 -9.31 2.16 5.95
C TYR A 263 -9.36 3.14 4.78
N THR A 264 -9.60 2.68 3.56
CA THR A 264 -9.64 3.54 2.36
C THR A 264 -10.77 4.55 2.41
N LEU A 265 -11.97 4.16 2.87
CA LEU A 265 -13.10 5.07 3.05
C LEU A 265 -12.83 6.09 4.17
N SER A 266 -12.26 5.65 5.29
CA SER A 266 -11.81 6.55 6.35
C SER A 266 -10.74 7.52 5.87
N TYR A 267 -9.78 7.04 5.08
CA TYR A 267 -8.71 7.85 4.52
C TYR A 267 -9.28 8.90 3.56
N LEU A 268 -10.20 8.53 2.67
CA LEU A 268 -10.89 9.44 1.77
C LEU A 268 -11.53 10.61 2.53
N VAL A 269 -12.30 10.33 3.58
CA VAL A 269 -12.97 11.36 4.38
C VAL A 269 -11.94 12.29 5.05
N HIS A 270 -10.97 11.73 5.78
CA HIS A 270 -9.97 12.54 6.46
C HIS A 270 -9.11 13.35 5.48
N TRP A 271 -8.78 12.78 4.33
CA TRP A 271 -8.02 13.45 3.29
C TRP A 271 -8.80 14.62 2.69
N LEU A 272 -10.08 14.41 2.35
CA LEU A 272 -10.96 15.48 1.84
C LEU A 272 -11.09 16.62 2.85
N VAL A 273 -11.28 16.30 4.13
CA VAL A 273 -11.37 17.33 5.18
C VAL A 273 -10.07 18.13 5.30
N VAL A 274 -8.91 17.49 5.16
CA VAL A 274 -7.62 18.19 5.16
C VAL A 274 -7.45 19.06 3.91
N ASP A 275 -7.67 18.50 2.72
CA ASP A 275 -7.45 19.23 1.47
C ASP A 275 -8.40 20.43 1.32
N GLN A 276 -9.66 20.28 1.73
CA GLN A 276 -10.69 21.30 1.52
C GLN A 276 -10.78 22.34 2.65
N TYR A 277 -10.48 21.96 3.89
CA TYR A 277 -10.61 22.86 5.05
C TYR A 277 -9.29 23.18 5.75
N GLY A 278 -8.19 22.49 5.43
CA GLY A 278 -6.89 22.71 6.06
C GLY A 278 -6.85 22.35 7.56
N LEU A 279 -7.80 21.53 8.04
CA LEU A 279 -7.93 21.24 9.46
C LEU A 279 -6.79 20.37 9.99
N ALA A 280 -6.17 20.83 11.08
CA ALA A 280 -5.24 20.03 11.87
C ALA A 280 -5.94 18.83 12.51
N ARG A 281 -5.16 17.85 13.00
CA ARG A 281 -5.66 16.53 13.42
C ARG A 281 -6.86 16.56 14.38
N ASP A 282 -6.78 17.31 15.48
CA ASP A 282 -7.85 17.31 16.49
C ASP A 282 -9.14 17.94 15.94
N ALA A 283 -9.04 19.10 15.30
CA ALA A 283 -10.17 19.77 14.66
C ALA A 283 -10.78 18.95 13.51
N ARG A 284 -9.94 18.26 12.74
CA ARG A 284 -10.36 17.33 11.69
C ARG A 284 -11.19 16.18 12.25
N GLU A 285 -10.74 15.56 13.33
CA GLU A 285 -11.46 14.43 13.93
C GLU A 285 -12.77 14.87 14.60
N GLU A 286 -12.80 16.06 15.20
CA GLU A 286 -14.04 16.66 15.70
C GLU A 286 -15.01 16.95 14.55
N PHE A 287 -14.55 17.56 13.46
CA PHE A 287 -15.37 17.83 12.28
C PHE A 287 -15.96 16.54 11.67
N VAL A 288 -15.18 15.46 11.59
CA VAL A 288 -15.66 14.16 11.10
C VAL A 288 -16.71 13.57 12.04
N ARG A 289 -16.55 13.71 13.37
CA ARG A 289 -17.56 13.31 14.35
C ARG A 289 -18.86 14.08 14.19
N GLU A 290 -18.81 15.40 14.04
CA GLU A 290 -20.00 16.21 13.77
C GLU A 290 -20.69 15.80 12.46
N CYS A 291 -19.92 15.46 11.42
CA CYS A 291 -20.48 14.95 10.16
C CYS A 291 -21.16 13.59 10.34
N ALA A 292 -20.58 12.72 11.19
CA ALA A 292 -21.19 11.43 11.54
C ALA A 292 -22.52 11.60 12.30
N ASP A 293 -22.64 12.70 13.06
CA ASP A 293 -23.86 13.12 13.77
C ASP A 293 -24.86 13.91 12.89
N GLY A 294 -24.56 14.07 11.59
CA GLY A 294 -25.47 14.63 10.60
C GLY A 294 -25.16 16.07 10.15
N LYS A 295 -24.06 16.68 10.62
CA LYS A 295 -23.56 17.94 10.05
C LYS A 295 -23.23 17.74 8.57
N ARG A 296 -23.66 18.68 7.73
CA ARG A 296 -23.29 18.69 6.31
C ARG A 296 -22.06 19.57 6.09
N PRO A 297 -21.03 19.09 5.39
CA PRO A 297 -19.93 19.92 4.93
C PRO A 297 -20.42 21.00 3.97
N GLU A 298 -19.93 22.22 4.11
CA GLU A 298 -20.31 23.38 3.29
C GLU A 298 -19.06 24.06 2.69
N GLY A 299 -19.25 24.84 1.62
CA GLY A 299 -18.17 25.62 0.99
C GLY A 299 -17.19 24.80 0.13
N ILE A 300 -17.55 23.57 -0.24
CA ILE A 300 -16.74 22.64 -1.03
C ILE A 300 -17.60 22.04 -2.16
N PRO A 301 -17.02 21.36 -3.18
CA PRO A 301 -17.80 20.70 -4.22
C PRO A 301 -18.85 19.74 -3.66
N GLU A 302 -20.04 19.72 -4.28
CA GLU A 302 -21.20 18.97 -3.76
C GLU A 302 -20.90 17.47 -3.62
N ALA A 303 -20.24 16.86 -4.63
CA ALA A 303 -19.87 15.46 -4.54
C ALA A 303 -18.87 15.18 -3.41
N ALA A 304 -17.95 16.09 -3.12
CA ALA A 304 -16.99 15.94 -2.01
C ALA A 304 -17.69 16.01 -0.65
N ALA A 305 -18.63 16.96 -0.48
CA ALA A 305 -19.47 17.04 0.72
C ALA A 305 -20.31 15.76 0.89
N ALA A 306 -20.90 15.24 -0.19
CA ALA A 306 -21.66 14.00 -0.16
C ALA A 306 -20.81 12.78 0.25
N LEU A 307 -19.57 12.68 -0.25
CA LEU A 307 -18.63 11.61 0.15
C LEU A 307 -18.29 11.69 1.64
N ILE A 308 -17.95 12.88 2.15
CA ILE A 308 -17.66 13.08 3.57
C ILE A 308 -18.86 12.64 4.41
N SER A 309 -20.07 13.15 4.12
CA SER A 309 -21.27 12.81 4.89
C SER A 309 -21.60 11.31 4.84
N ARG A 310 -21.46 10.67 3.67
CA ARG A 310 -21.78 9.25 3.48
C ARG A 310 -20.88 8.34 4.30
N HIS A 311 -19.59 8.66 4.36
CA HIS A 311 -18.57 7.81 4.99
C HIS A 311 -18.11 8.33 6.36
N ALA A 312 -18.74 9.37 6.91
CA ALA A 312 -18.34 9.97 8.18
C ALA A 312 -18.37 9.00 9.36
N GLN A 313 -19.37 8.10 9.43
CA GLN A 313 -19.46 7.11 10.50
C GLN A 313 -18.26 6.16 10.53
N VAL A 314 -17.94 5.53 9.39
CA VAL A 314 -16.78 4.63 9.29
C VAL A 314 -15.48 5.40 9.53
N ALA A 315 -15.37 6.63 9.02
CA ALA A 315 -14.21 7.48 9.24
C ALA A 315 -14.01 7.84 10.71
N SER A 316 -15.08 8.13 11.45
CA SER A 316 -14.99 8.39 12.90
C SER A 316 -14.49 7.16 13.65
N VAL A 317 -15.05 5.98 13.39
CA VAL A 317 -14.69 4.73 14.08
C VAL A 317 -13.25 4.31 13.80
N VAL A 318 -12.83 4.37 12.53
CA VAL A 318 -11.46 4.04 12.11
C VAL A 318 -10.47 5.10 12.61
N GLY A 319 -10.83 6.39 12.57
CA GLY A 319 -10.02 7.47 13.13
C GLY A 319 -9.74 7.29 14.63
N ASP A 320 -10.77 6.94 15.41
CA ASP A 320 -10.63 6.63 16.84
C ASP A 320 -9.80 5.38 17.10
N PHE A 321 -9.94 4.35 16.26
CA PHE A 321 -9.06 3.18 16.29
C PHE A 321 -7.60 3.58 16.01
N ASN A 322 -7.34 4.32 14.94
CA ASN A 322 -5.99 4.74 14.55
C ASN A 322 -5.32 5.58 15.65
N ARG A 323 -6.04 6.53 16.26
CA ARG A 323 -5.53 7.33 17.38
C ARG A 323 -5.16 6.45 18.59
N ARG A 324 -6.03 5.52 18.97
CA ARG A 324 -5.77 4.61 20.10
C ARG A 324 -4.63 3.65 19.80
N LEU A 325 -4.57 3.11 18.59
CA LEU A 325 -3.46 2.30 18.12
C LEU A 325 -2.18 3.11 18.31
N GLU A 326 -2.09 4.29 17.69
CA GLU A 326 -0.92 5.16 17.65
C GLU A 326 -0.42 5.65 19.02
N GLN A 327 -1.33 6.04 19.91
CA GLN A 327 -0.99 6.77 21.15
C GLN A 327 -1.12 5.92 22.42
N LYS A 328 -1.96 4.88 22.42
CA LYS A 328 -2.27 4.10 23.64
C LYS A 328 -1.65 2.72 23.61
N SER A 329 -1.92 1.91 22.57
CA SER A 329 -1.43 0.53 22.52
C SER A 329 -1.50 -0.08 21.12
N ARG A 330 -0.43 -0.77 20.70
CA ARG A 330 -0.42 -1.62 19.50
C ARG A 330 -1.39 -2.80 19.56
N HIS A 331 -1.86 -3.15 20.76
CA HIS A 331 -2.84 -4.20 21.01
C HIS A 331 -4.28 -3.66 21.06
N THR A 332 -4.51 -2.41 20.64
CA THR A 332 -5.86 -1.86 20.54
C THR A 332 -6.72 -2.81 19.69
N PRO A 333 -7.85 -3.32 20.22
CA PRO A 333 -8.72 -4.21 19.45
C PRO A 333 -9.24 -3.51 18.19
N TYR A 334 -9.21 -4.24 17.07
CA TYR A 334 -9.81 -3.76 15.83
C TYR A 334 -11.33 -3.67 15.96
N PRO A 335 -11.98 -2.63 15.39
CA PRO A 335 -13.43 -2.49 15.45
C PRO A 335 -14.17 -3.71 14.88
N THR A 336 -15.31 -4.05 15.48
CA THR A 336 -16.14 -5.15 14.96
C THR A 336 -16.77 -4.75 13.62
N PRO A 337 -17.19 -5.72 12.78
CA PRO A 337 -17.87 -5.40 11.53
C PRO A 337 -19.11 -4.51 11.71
N GLU A 338 -19.88 -4.72 12.77
CA GLU A 338 -21.06 -3.91 13.08
C GLU A 338 -20.68 -2.45 13.38
N ALA A 339 -19.58 -2.25 14.13
CA ALA A 339 -19.06 -0.91 14.40
C ALA A 339 -18.56 -0.21 13.14
N LEU A 340 -18.12 -0.96 12.14
CA LEU A 340 -17.72 -0.44 10.82
C LEU A 340 -18.92 -0.23 9.87
N GLY A 341 -20.14 -0.49 10.32
CA GLY A 341 -21.36 -0.38 9.51
C GLY A 341 -21.59 -1.55 8.56
N TYR A 342 -20.90 -2.68 8.75
CA TYR A 342 -21.16 -3.92 8.01
C TYR A 342 -22.28 -4.71 8.69
N SER A 343 -23.36 -4.99 7.94
CA SER A 343 -24.43 -5.90 8.37
C SER A 343 -24.00 -7.36 8.21
N SER A 344 -24.61 -8.27 8.98
CA SER A 344 -24.44 -9.73 8.83
C SER A 344 -24.72 -10.25 7.41
N SER A 345 -25.53 -9.53 6.63
CA SER A 345 -25.82 -9.83 5.21
C SER A 345 -24.66 -9.51 4.25
N THR A 346 -23.75 -8.61 4.64
CA THR A 346 -22.54 -8.22 3.88
C THR A 346 -21.31 -9.06 4.21
N LEU A 347 -21.38 -9.91 5.24
CA LEU A 347 -20.27 -10.76 5.71
C LEU A 347 -20.22 -12.15 5.04
N SER A 348 -21.19 -12.46 4.18
CA SER A 348 -21.37 -13.79 3.57
C SER A 348 -20.97 -13.87 2.09
N ALA A 349 -20.32 -12.84 1.54
CA ALA A 349 -19.89 -12.80 0.13
C ALA A 349 -18.39 -13.01 -0.04
#